data_AF-A0AA35LQ22-F1
#
_entry.id   AF-A0AA35LQ22-F1
#
_cell.length_a   1.000
_cell.length_b   1.000
_cell.length_c   1.000
_cell.angle_alpha   90.00
_cell.angle_beta   90.00
_cell.angle_gamma   90.00
#
_symmetry.space_group_name_H-M   'P 1'
#
loop_
_entity.id
_entity.type
_entity.pdbx_description
1 polymer ?
#
loop_
_entity_poly.entity_id
_entity_poly.type
_entity_poly.pdbx_seq_one_letter_code
_entity_poly.pdbx_strand_id
1 'polypeptide(L)'
;MFSLKSELLMLVILVGVAFASCKSNTATGFTQMVTYVKRHPDWTREEFWAYWQTQHAPKVVPLATYFNITRYQQVQVGGQILPTKSGSETPVSNELVEFDGIAMFLYDSPDVLAAMLSHPYYLEVVEPDEHNFIDKEAYGGGMVATFVGTHIEAVDRAKDVWVGNSKTRTEYRKLFASYL
;
A
#
# COMPACT_ATOMS: atom_id res chain seq x y z
N MET A 1 -33.05 -6.58 -30.34
CA MET A 1 -31.85 -7.07 -31.04
C MET A 1 -30.83 -5.93 -31.01
N PHE A 2 -29.78 -6.10 -30.20
CA PHE A 2 -28.56 -5.26 -30.00
C PHE A 2 -28.77 -3.78 -29.62
N SER A 3 -28.82 -3.43 -28.33
CA SER A 3 -27.73 -3.26 -27.35
C SER A 3 -26.84 -2.05 -27.62
N LEU A 4 -27.27 -0.92 -27.05
CA LEU A 4 -26.49 0.30 -26.86
C LEU A 4 -25.50 0.04 -25.71
N LYS A 5 -24.30 -0.48 -26.01
CA LYS A 5 -23.23 -0.52 -25.02
C LYS A 5 -22.47 0.79 -25.07
N SER A 6 -22.74 1.60 -24.05
CA SER A 6 -21.94 2.71 -23.54
C SER A 6 -20.44 2.48 -23.79
N GLU A 7 -19.83 3.33 -24.60
CA GLU A 7 -18.40 3.57 -24.62
C GLU A 7 -18.04 4.35 -23.34
N LEU A 8 -17.99 3.66 -22.20
CA LEU A 8 -17.30 4.19 -21.03
C LEU A 8 -15.84 3.75 -21.13
N LEU A 9 -15.08 4.60 -21.82
CA LEU A 9 -13.63 4.60 -21.79
C LEU A 9 -13.19 4.73 -20.33
N MET A 10 -12.95 3.62 -19.66
CA MET A 10 -12.40 3.61 -18.30
C MET A 10 -10.98 4.18 -18.43
N LEU A 11 -10.84 5.43 -18.04
CA LEU A 11 -9.58 6.13 -17.95
C LEU A 11 -8.74 5.38 -16.92
N VAL A 12 -7.92 4.44 -17.39
CA VAL A 12 -6.75 3.99 -16.64
C VAL A 12 -5.96 5.27 -16.42
N ILE A 13 -6.06 5.84 -15.21
CA ILE A 13 -5.19 6.95 -14.81
C ILE A 13 -3.81 6.31 -14.75
N LEU A 14 -3.14 6.35 -15.90
CA LEU A 14 -1.74 6.09 -16.07
C LEU A 14 -1.07 6.96 -15.01
N VAL A 15 -0.51 6.34 -13.98
CA VAL A 15 0.43 7.01 -13.08
C VAL A 15 1.70 7.22 -13.88
N GLY A 16 1.63 8.10 -14.88
CA GLY A 16 2.75 8.67 -15.59
C GLY A 16 3.22 9.90 -14.83
N VAL A 17 3.62 9.71 -13.57
CA VAL A 17 4.53 10.66 -12.94
C VAL A 17 5.90 10.14 -13.28
N ALA A 18 6.67 10.94 -14.02
CA ALA A 18 8.10 10.72 -14.17
C ALA A 18 8.73 10.82 -12.78
N PHE A 19 8.73 9.71 -12.04
CA PHE A 19 9.54 9.58 -10.85
C PHE A 19 10.97 9.56 -11.35
N ALA A 20 11.66 10.70 -11.21
CA ALA A 20 13.11 10.73 -11.31
C ALA A 20 13.62 9.53 -10.49
N SER A 21 14.39 8.67 -11.15
CA SER A 21 14.97 7.46 -10.56
C SER A 21 15.93 7.85 -9.43
N CYS A 22 15.38 8.17 -8.28
CA CYS A 22 16.12 8.33 -7.05
C CYS A 22 16.13 6.94 -6.42
N LYS A 23 17.09 6.10 -6.83
CA LYS A 23 17.49 4.96 -5.99
C LYS A 23 17.79 5.53 -4.60
N SER A 24 17.01 5.15 -3.61
CA SER A 24 17.16 5.66 -2.25
C SER A 24 18.47 5.13 -1.69
N ASN A 25 19.35 6.03 -1.25
CA ASN A 25 20.65 5.68 -0.63
C ASN A 25 20.48 5.24 0.84
N THR A 26 19.36 4.63 1.21
CA THR A 26 19.13 4.22 2.60
C THR A 26 19.49 2.76 2.82
N ALA A 27 19.86 2.48 4.07
CA ALA A 27 20.29 1.22 4.67
C ALA A 27 19.73 -0.12 4.13
N THR A 28 18.52 -0.14 3.56
CA THR A 28 17.93 -1.33 2.93
C THR A 28 17.53 -1.14 1.46
N GLY A 29 17.41 0.10 0.98
CA GLY A 29 17.06 0.45 -0.40
C GLY A 29 15.57 0.29 -0.78
N PHE A 30 14.72 -0.24 0.11
CA PHE A 30 13.33 -0.53 -0.22
C PHE A 30 12.41 0.71 -0.16
N THR A 31 11.38 0.67 -0.99
CA THR A 31 10.24 1.57 -1.03
C THR A 31 9.07 0.96 -0.27
N GLN A 32 8.43 1.75 0.59
CA GLN A 32 7.20 1.40 1.30
C GLN A 32 6.04 2.16 0.69
N MET A 33 5.01 1.44 0.23
CA MET A 33 3.68 2.00 0.01
C MET A 33 2.81 1.76 1.25
N VAL A 34 2.05 2.77 1.66
CA VAL A 34 1.01 2.70 2.68
C VAL A 34 -0.27 3.28 2.10
N THR A 35 -1.30 2.44 1.97
CA THR A 35 -2.59 2.82 1.37
C THR A 35 -3.70 2.59 2.37
N TYR A 36 -4.49 3.64 2.60
CA TYR A 36 -5.70 3.62 3.42
C TYR A 36 -6.88 3.25 2.52
N VAL A 37 -7.59 2.17 2.88
CA VAL A 37 -8.62 1.53 2.06
C VAL A 37 -9.98 1.73 2.69
N LYS A 38 -10.95 2.21 1.91
CA LYS A 38 -12.35 2.33 2.29
C LYS A 38 -13.10 1.05 1.90
N ARG A 39 -13.79 0.44 2.88
CA ARG A 39 -14.63 -0.74 2.62
C ARG A 39 -15.87 -0.37 1.82
N HIS A 40 -16.41 -1.33 1.07
CA HIS A 40 -17.70 -1.23 0.42
C HIS A 40 -18.80 -0.78 1.41
N PRO A 41 -19.69 0.16 1.01
CA PRO A 41 -20.64 0.78 1.94
C PRO A 41 -21.59 -0.24 2.60
N ASP A 42 -22.01 -1.26 1.86
CA ASP A 42 -22.97 -2.29 2.31
C ASP A 42 -22.38 -3.35 3.25
N TRP A 43 -21.07 -3.33 3.49
CA TRP A 43 -20.39 -4.34 4.30
C TRP A 43 -20.11 -3.83 5.70
N THR A 44 -20.21 -4.69 6.71
CA THR A 44 -19.62 -4.38 8.02
C THR A 44 -18.09 -4.36 7.93
N ARG A 45 -17.44 -3.76 8.93
CA ARG A 45 -15.97 -3.74 8.99
C ARG A 45 -15.40 -5.14 9.22
N GLU A 46 -16.11 -5.95 9.99
CA GLU A 46 -15.78 -7.33 10.29
C GLU A 46 -15.85 -8.20 9.02
N GLU A 47 -16.90 -8.04 8.20
CA GLU A 47 -17.01 -8.73 6.89
C GLU A 47 -15.89 -8.30 5.94
N PHE A 48 -15.60 -7.00 5.86
CA PHE A 48 -14.49 -6.46 5.08
C PHE A 48 -13.16 -7.10 5.49
N TRP A 49 -12.82 -7.10 6.77
CA TRP A 49 -11.58 -7.69 7.27
C TRP A 49 -11.50 -9.19 7.04
N ALA A 50 -12.58 -9.92 7.30
CA ALA A 50 -12.65 -11.36 7.10
C ALA A 50 -12.42 -11.72 5.62
N TYR A 51 -13.11 -11.04 4.70
CA TYR A 51 -12.93 -11.28 3.26
C TYR A 51 -11.55 -10.85 2.78
N TRP A 52 -11.06 -9.71 3.25
CA TRP A 52 -9.78 -9.17 2.80
C TRP A 52 -8.63 -10.13 3.14
N GLN A 53 -8.65 -10.73 4.32
CA GLN A 53 -7.66 -11.72 4.74
C GLN A 53 -7.87 -13.08 4.08
N THR A 54 -9.11 -13.58 3.99
CA THR A 54 -9.36 -14.98 3.64
C THR A 54 -9.65 -15.22 2.16
N GLN A 55 -10.09 -14.20 1.43
CA GLN A 55 -10.48 -14.30 0.01
C GLN A 55 -9.61 -13.45 -0.90
N HIS A 56 -9.34 -12.19 -0.51
CA HIS A 56 -8.55 -11.30 -1.34
C HIS A 56 -7.05 -11.57 -1.23
N ALA A 57 -6.51 -11.71 -0.01
CA ALA A 57 -5.07 -11.95 0.16
C ALA A 57 -4.55 -13.18 -0.63
N PRO A 58 -5.24 -14.34 -0.65
CA PRO A 58 -4.82 -15.48 -1.47
C PRO A 58 -4.75 -15.19 -2.98
N LYS A 59 -5.54 -14.24 -3.49
CA LYS A 59 -5.48 -13.81 -4.90
C LYS A 59 -4.25 -12.95 -5.15
N VAL A 60 -3.89 -12.07 -4.21
CA VAL A 60 -2.75 -11.14 -4.34
C VAL A 60 -1.40 -11.85 -4.15
N VAL A 61 -1.29 -12.80 -3.22
CA VAL A 61 -0.01 -13.42 -2.80
C VAL A 61 0.79 -14.02 -3.96
N PRO A 62 0.23 -14.79 -4.91
CA PRO A 62 0.99 -15.32 -6.04
C PRO A 62 1.61 -14.23 -6.91
N LEU A 63 0.84 -13.17 -7.17
CA LEU A 63 1.27 -12.03 -7.97
C LEU A 63 2.36 -11.22 -7.27
N ALA A 64 2.15 -10.89 -5.98
CA ALA A 64 3.14 -10.17 -5.18
C ALA A 64 4.46 -10.96 -5.10
N THR A 65 4.38 -12.27 -4.90
CA THR A 65 5.56 -13.15 -4.85
C THR A 65 6.29 -13.18 -6.20
N TYR A 66 5.57 -13.23 -7.32
CA TYR A 66 6.15 -13.22 -8.67
C TYR A 66 6.96 -11.94 -8.95
N PHE A 67 6.52 -10.80 -8.42
CA PHE A 67 7.21 -9.51 -8.55
C PHE A 67 8.26 -9.24 -7.46
N ASN A 68 8.63 -10.24 -6.65
CA ASN A 68 9.56 -10.10 -5.54
C ASN A 68 9.17 -8.97 -4.55
N ILE A 69 7.87 -8.79 -4.29
CA ILE A 69 7.42 -7.92 -3.21
C ILE A 69 7.93 -8.51 -1.88
N THR A 70 8.77 -7.75 -1.18
CA THR A 70 9.40 -8.15 0.09
C THR A 70 8.36 -8.41 1.18
N ARG A 71 7.33 -7.55 1.27
CA ARG A 71 6.20 -7.72 2.20
C ARG A 71 4.91 -7.20 1.59
N TYR A 72 3.86 -8.00 1.67
CA TYR A 72 2.47 -7.54 1.57
C TYR A 72 1.81 -7.72 2.94
N GLN A 73 1.26 -6.64 3.49
CA GLN A 73 0.65 -6.63 4.82
C GLN A 73 -0.72 -5.97 4.75
N GLN A 74 -1.65 -6.53 5.51
CA GLN A 74 -2.97 -5.96 5.76
C GLN A 74 -3.05 -5.60 7.23
N VAL A 75 -3.39 -4.35 7.53
CA VAL A 75 -3.66 -3.89 8.89
C VAL A 75 -5.16 -3.68 9.02
N GLN A 76 -5.80 -4.48 9.86
CA GLN A 76 -7.23 -4.41 10.16
C GLN A 76 -7.48 -3.30 11.20
N VAL A 77 -7.68 -2.09 10.71
CA VAL A 77 -7.92 -0.89 11.52
C VAL A 77 -8.77 0.10 10.73
N GLY A 78 -9.59 0.89 11.41
CA GLY A 78 -10.35 1.98 10.79
C GLY A 78 -10.09 3.32 11.47
N GLY A 79 -10.41 4.40 10.76
CA GLY A 79 -10.24 5.77 11.25
C GLY A 79 -10.52 6.79 10.16
N GLN A 80 -10.06 8.02 10.38
CA GLN A 80 -10.23 9.14 9.45
C GLN A 80 -8.88 9.65 8.93
N ILE A 81 -8.84 10.09 7.68
CA ILE A 81 -7.64 10.67 7.06
C ILE A 81 -8.01 11.72 6.02
N LEU A 82 -7.10 12.66 5.73
CA LEU A 82 -7.29 13.57 4.61
C LEU A 82 -7.03 12.84 3.28
N PRO A 83 -7.94 12.94 2.30
CA PRO A 83 -7.80 12.23 1.04
C PRO A 83 -6.56 12.73 0.29
N THR A 84 -5.67 11.82 -0.08
CA THR A 84 -4.37 12.16 -0.66
C THR A 84 -4.08 11.27 -1.86
N LYS A 85 -3.88 11.88 -3.03
CA LYS A 85 -3.52 11.15 -4.26
C LYS A 85 -2.18 10.42 -4.07
N SER A 86 -2.06 9.20 -4.59
CA SER A 86 -0.79 8.47 -4.59
C SER A 86 0.37 9.31 -5.15
N GLY A 87 1.46 9.37 -4.40
CA GLY A 87 2.65 10.17 -4.73
C GLY A 87 2.54 11.67 -4.45
N SER A 88 1.41 12.14 -3.91
CA SER A 88 1.25 13.53 -3.47
C SER A 88 1.70 13.71 -2.01
N GLU A 89 2.33 14.85 -1.72
CA GLU A 89 2.63 15.29 -0.35
C GLU A 89 1.49 16.13 0.25
N THR A 90 0.58 16.62 -0.59
CA THR A 90 -0.54 17.47 -0.17
C THR A 90 -1.89 16.76 -0.41
N PRO A 91 -2.84 16.90 0.54
CA PRO A 91 -4.17 16.34 0.37
C PRO A 91 -4.96 17.12 -0.69
N VAL A 92 -5.93 16.46 -1.31
CA VAL A 92 -6.81 17.10 -2.32
C VAL A 92 -7.96 17.87 -1.69
N SER A 93 -8.22 17.65 -0.40
CA SER A 93 -9.26 18.30 0.39
C SER A 93 -8.81 18.44 1.85
N ASN A 94 -9.35 19.42 2.55
CA ASN A 94 -9.19 19.58 4.01
C ASN A 94 -10.28 18.84 4.80
N GLU A 95 -11.20 18.17 4.12
CA GLU A 95 -12.24 17.34 4.75
C GLU A 95 -11.72 15.92 4.98
N LEU A 96 -11.93 15.41 6.19
CA LEU A 96 -11.56 14.03 6.55
C LEU A 96 -12.52 13.04 5.89
N VAL A 97 -11.97 11.90 5.46
CA VAL A 97 -12.71 10.74 4.96
C VAL A 97 -12.38 9.51 5.80
N GLU A 98 -13.34 8.59 5.91
CA GLU A 98 -13.14 7.33 6.60
C GLU A 98 -12.25 6.37 5.80
N PHE A 99 -11.51 5.53 6.50
CA PHE A 99 -10.89 4.31 5.98
C PHE A 99 -11.16 3.16 6.95
N ASP A 100 -11.06 1.93 6.45
CA ASP A 100 -11.41 0.70 7.17
C ASP A 100 -10.32 -0.37 7.09
N GLY A 101 -9.20 -0.09 6.42
CA GLY A 101 -8.01 -0.94 6.44
C GLY A 101 -6.77 -0.21 5.91
N ILE A 102 -5.58 -0.75 6.18
CA ILE A 102 -4.32 -0.25 5.61
C ILE A 102 -3.60 -1.37 4.87
N ALA A 103 -3.38 -1.18 3.58
CA ALA A 103 -2.58 -2.06 2.73
C ALA A 103 -1.14 -1.54 2.69
N MET A 104 -0.17 -2.41 2.91
CA MET A 104 1.23 -2.06 2.87
C MET A 104 2.01 -2.99 1.95
N PHE A 105 2.80 -2.41 1.06
CA PHE A 105 3.72 -3.12 0.19
C PHE A 105 5.13 -2.59 0.39
N LEU A 106 6.07 -3.50 0.67
CA LEU A 106 7.50 -3.22 0.72
C LEU A 106 8.17 -3.85 -0.50
N TYR A 107 8.88 -3.07 -1.31
CA TYR A 107 9.41 -3.50 -2.60
C TYR A 107 10.64 -2.68 -3.02
N ASP A 108 11.41 -3.15 -4.00
CA ASP A 108 12.70 -2.55 -4.38
C ASP A 108 12.57 -1.12 -4.93
N SER A 109 11.63 -0.90 -5.85
CA SER A 109 11.46 0.40 -6.52
C SER A 109 10.04 0.60 -7.04
N PRO A 110 9.59 1.84 -7.26
CA PRO A 110 8.25 2.14 -7.80
C PRO A 110 7.90 1.36 -9.07
N ASP A 111 8.89 1.09 -9.94
CA ASP A 111 8.70 0.35 -11.19
C ASP A 111 8.20 -1.09 -10.95
N VAL A 112 8.60 -1.73 -9.84
CA VAL A 112 8.14 -3.08 -9.48
C VAL A 112 6.65 -3.09 -9.22
N LEU A 113 6.15 -2.12 -8.45
CA LEU A 113 4.73 -2.03 -8.14
C LEU A 113 3.92 -1.64 -9.39
N ALA A 114 4.42 -0.71 -10.21
CA ALA A 114 3.77 -0.35 -11.46
C ALA A 114 3.64 -1.55 -12.42
N ALA A 115 4.70 -2.37 -12.54
CA ALA A 115 4.68 -3.59 -13.34
C ALA A 115 3.71 -4.64 -12.76
N MET A 116 3.65 -4.78 -11.43
CA MET A 116 2.69 -5.66 -10.75
C MET A 116 1.24 -5.27 -11.06
N LEU A 117 0.90 -3.98 -10.93
CA LEU A 117 -0.45 -3.46 -11.18
C LEU A 117 -0.84 -3.47 -12.66
N SER A 118 0.13 -3.53 -13.58
CA SER A 118 -0.12 -3.64 -15.02
C SER A 118 -0.16 -5.09 -15.52
N HIS A 119 0.10 -6.06 -14.64
CA HIS A 119 0.15 -7.47 -15.02
C HIS A 119 -1.26 -8.00 -15.33
N PRO A 120 -1.46 -8.84 -16.37
CA PRO A 120 -2.78 -9.37 -16.74
C PRO A 120 -3.52 -10.03 -15.57
N TYR A 121 -2.81 -10.81 -14.75
CA TYR A 121 -3.41 -11.41 -13.55
C TYR A 121 -3.97 -10.38 -12.56
N TYR A 122 -3.35 -9.20 -12.41
CA TYR A 122 -3.94 -8.14 -11.60
C TYR A 122 -5.26 -7.68 -12.22
N LEU A 123 -5.24 -7.35 -13.51
CA LEU A 123 -6.37 -6.80 -14.24
C LEU A 123 -7.55 -7.78 -14.38
N GLU A 124 -7.28 -9.08 -14.45
CA GLU A 124 -8.29 -10.11 -14.70
C GLU A 124 -8.76 -10.83 -13.43
N VAL A 125 -7.98 -10.79 -12.34
CA VAL A 125 -8.28 -11.55 -11.10
C VAL A 125 -8.34 -10.66 -9.86
N VAL A 126 -7.35 -9.79 -9.65
CA VAL A 126 -7.23 -9.01 -8.40
C VAL A 126 -8.12 -7.77 -8.44
N GLU A 127 -8.01 -6.94 -9.47
CA GLU A 127 -8.79 -5.71 -9.61
C GLU A 127 -10.31 -5.99 -9.63
N PRO A 128 -10.82 -6.98 -10.40
CA PRO A 128 -12.24 -7.30 -10.37
C PRO A 128 -12.72 -7.75 -8.99
N ASP A 129 -11.86 -8.40 -8.20
CA ASP A 129 -12.18 -8.80 -6.83
C ASP A 129 -12.35 -7.61 -5.89
N GLU A 130 -11.58 -6.54 -6.10
CA GLU A 130 -11.65 -5.32 -5.30
C GLU A 130 -13.03 -4.67 -5.35
N HIS A 131 -13.77 -4.78 -6.47
CA HIS A 131 -15.15 -4.25 -6.59
C HIS A 131 -16.13 -4.88 -5.60
N ASN A 132 -15.83 -6.06 -5.06
CA ASN A 132 -16.73 -6.73 -4.11
C ASN A 132 -16.69 -6.09 -2.71
N PHE A 133 -15.52 -5.60 -2.28
CA PHE A 133 -15.29 -5.27 -0.87
C PHE A 133 -14.67 -3.89 -0.64
N ILE A 134 -14.22 -3.20 -1.69
CA ILE A 134 -13.74 -1.82 -1.65
C ILE A 134 -14.83 -0.89 -2.17
N ASP A 135 -15.00 0.27 -1.55
CA ASP A 135 -15.88 1.31 -2.06
C ASP A 135 -15.21 2.02 -3.25
N LYS A 136 -15.55 1.59 -4.47
CA LYS A 136 -14.99 2.15 -5.70
C LYS A 136 -15.53 3.54 -6.03
N GLU A 137 -16.59 4.00 -5.37
CA GLU A 137 -17.15 5.35 -5.51
C GLU A 137 -16.50 6.35 -4.55
N ALA A 138 -15.87 5.87 -3.47
CA ALA A 138 -15.06 6.71 -2.60
C ALA A 138 -13.84 7.28 -3.33
N TYR A 139 -13.31 8.40 -2.81
CA TYR A 139 -12.14 9.06 -3.39
C TYR A 139 -10.99 8.08 -3.65
N GLY A 140 -10.35 8.20 -4.82
CA GLY A 140 -9.25 7.33 -5.21
C GLY A 140 -9.67 5.88 -5.50
N GLY A 141 -10.95 5.63 -5.80
CA GLY A 141 -11.46 4.26 -6.01
C GLY A 141 -11.43 3.42 -4.74
N GLY A 142 -11.62 4.07 -3.58
CA GLY A 142 -11.52 3.46 -2.27
C GLY A 142 -10.11 3.45 -1.67
N MET A 143 -9.07 3.76 -2.43
CA MET A 143 -7.73 4.02 -1.91
C MET A 143 -7.61 5.48 -1.48
N VAL A 144 -8.34 5.84 -0.42
CA VAL A 144 -8.62 7.23 -0.03
C VAL A 144 -7.36 8.05 0.28
N ALA A 145 -6.28 7.42 0.73
CA ALA A 145 -4.97 8.05 0.82
C ALA A 145 -3.87 7.03 0.53
N THR A 146 -2.87 7.39 -0.26
CA THR A 146 -1.69 6.55 -0.52
C THR A 146 -0.41 7.34 -0.40
N PHE A 147 0.51 6.85 0.44
CA PHE A 147 1.83 7.44 0.65
C PHE A 147 2.90 6.45 0.21
N VAL A 148 3.92 6.96 -0.45
CA VAL A 148 5.08 6.18 -0.88
C VAL A 148 6.32 6.85 -0.33
N GLY A 149 7.15 6.08 0.36
CA GLY A 149 8.33 6.61 1.03
C GLY A 149 9.43 5.59 1.19
N THR A 150 10.53 6.03 1.79
CA THR A 150 11.68 5.17 2.05
C THR A 150 11.45 4.33 3.30
N HIS A 151 11.70 3.02 3.20
CA HIS A 151 11.64 2.14 4.37
C HIS A 151 12.98 2.10 5.11
N ILE A 152 12.95 2.20 6.43
CA ILE A 152 14.11 2.02 7.31
C ILE A 152 13.77 0.91 8.31
N GLU A 153 14.47 -0.21 8.21
CA GLU A 153 14.34 -1.29 9.17
C GLU A 153 15.33 -1.08 10.32
N ALA A 154 14.82 -0.86 11.53
CA ALA A 154 15.66 -0.71 12.73
C ALA A 154 15.72 -2.00 13.56
N VAL A 155 14.63 -2.77 13.57
CA VAL A 155 14.51 -4.05 14.27
C VAL A 155 13.76 -5.04 13.37
N ASP A 156 14.31 -6.23 13.17
CA ASP A 156 13.62 -7.36 12.54
C ASP A 156 13.79 -8.61 13.41
N ARG A 157 12.69 -9.32 13.66
CA ARG A 157 12.68 -10.55 14.48
C ARG A 157 13.48 -10.43 15.79
N ALA A 158 13.22 -9.34 16.52
CA ALA A 158 13.88 -8.98 17.78
C ALA A 158 15.41 -8.78 17.69
N LYS A 159 15.95 -8.55 16.49
CA LYS A 159 17.37 -8.22 16.28
C LYS A 159 17.51 -6.76 15.85
N ASP A 160 18.51 -6.08 16.40
CA ASP A 160 18.96 -4.78 15.90
C ASP A 160 19.57 -4.97 14.51
N VAL A 161 18.82 -4.54 13.50
CA VAL A 161 19.20 -4.56 12.08
C VAL A 161 19.39 -3.15 11.52
N TRP A 162 19.29 -2.12 12.37
CA TRP A 162 19.51 -0.75 11.97
C TRP A 162 20.86 -0.64 11.25
N VAL A 163 20.94 0.12 10.17
CA VAL A 163 22.21 0.45 9.49
C VAL A 163 22.29 1.97 9.46
N GLY A 164 23.14 2.50 10.32
CA GLY A 164 23.28 3.93 10.56
C GLY A 164 24.56 4.16 11.34
N ASN A 165 24.70 5.33 11.95
CA ASN A 165 25.96 5.72 12.60
C ASN A 165 26.37 4.73 13.72
N SER A 166 27.57 4.16 13.58
CA SER A 166 28.09 3.15 14.53
C SER A 166 28.39 3.72 15.92
N LYS A 167 28.78 5.00 16.01
CA LYS A 167 29.01 5.68 17.29
C LYS A 167 27.70 5.85 18.04
N THR A 168 26.67 6.37 17.38
CA THR A 168 25.31 6.51 17.94
C THR A 168 24.76 5.16 18.39
N ARG A 169 24.95 4.10 17.58
CA ARG A 169 24.54 2.75 17.97
C ARG A 169 25.20 2.31 19.28
N THR A 170 26.50 2.52 19.38
CA THR A 170 27.30 2.11 20.54
C THR A 170 26.91 2.88 21.78
N GLU A 171 26.68 4.19 21.65
CA GLU A 171 26.23 5.07 22.73
C GLU A 171 24.91 4.58 23.35
N TYR A 172 23.86 4.39 22.54
CA TYR A 172 22.56 4.00 23.07
C TYR A 172 22.51 2.54 23.56
N ARG A 173 23.33 1.64 22.99
CA ARG A 173 23.48 0.28 23.54
C ARG A 173 24.12 0.30 24.93
N LYS A 174 25.15 1.14 25.14
CA LYS A 174 25.77 1.32 26.46
C LYS A 174 24.79 1.92 27.46
N LEU A 175 24.03 2.93 27.04
CA LEU A 175 22.99 3.53 27.88
C LEU A 175 21.91 2.49 28.26
N PHE A 176 21.39 1.73 27.30
CA PHE A 176 20.39 0.69 27.60
C PHE A 176 20.92 -0.36 28.58
N ALA A 177 22.18 -0.77 28.42
CA ALA A 177 22.82 -1.73 29.32
C ALA A 177 22.92 -1.23 30.78
N SER A 178 22.85 0.08 31.06
CA SER A 178 22.81 0.58 32.43
C SER A 178 21.45 0.46 33.11
N TYR A 179 20.41 0.05 32.38
CA TYR A 179 19.07 -0.23 32.92
C TYR A 179 18.82 -1.74 33.15
N LEU A 180 19.79 -2.60 32.83
CA LEU A 180 19.76 -4.04 33.06
C LEU A 180 20.55 -4.41 34.31
#